data_AF-A0A4P8Y2Q4-F1
#
_entry.id   AF-A0A4P8Y2Q4-F1
#
_cell.length_a   1.000
_cell.length_b   1.000
_cell.length_c   1.000
_cell.angle_alpha   90.00
_cell.angle_beta   90.00
_cell.angle_gamma   90.00
#
_symmetry.space_group_name_H-M   'P 1'
#
loop_
_entity.id
_entity.type
_entity.pdbx_description
1 polymer ?
#
loop_
_entity_poly.entity_id
_entity_poly.type
_entity_poly.pdbx_seq_one_letter_code
_entity_poly.pdbx_strand_id
1 'polypeptide(L)'
;MDIKNVINQYYDMVHKIAYSKTQNVNDADDLTQEVFLKYLQSDKKFDSDDHIKNWLIRVTINTYLHQISSGWNKNTTYMTDELLGAMEGANSNFSYEDNYVVEDDIYDIIKTLPDSNRNVLWNFYYKDMSIRQIALNENKTESAVKMLLSRSRKVLREKMEQRHLISEKLFISVDKQLKNYFKAYEQKYIESGRIYTHRKPIKNICVVMVDMANGWTKPGHPFACDIGNTVVNARKICDAIRKTNKLPLMFTKTCFHKKGKEKLKLNGRKIPAENLEVENYWTEIDDTLDVQDCEMVMTKYCMSCFGKPEFEKYLQTMDIDTIMIAGVTASGAIRYTVMDAHCRGYNVIVVKDAIADRIPGAVYWNLFDMEMNFAKTMSTDNAIKLIEQYS
;
A
#
# COMPACT_ATOMS: atom_id res chain seq x y z
N MET A 1 -0.62 17.32 25.35
CA MET A 1 -0.54 15.85 25.42
C MET A 1 0.35 15.47 26.60
N ASP A 2 0.11 14.36 27.30
CA ASP A 2 1.03 13.88 28.34
C ASP A 2 2.37 13.47 27.70
N ILE A 3 3.48 13.69 28.39
CA ILE A 3 4.84 13.48 27.87
C ILE A 3 5.07 12.01 27.46
N LYS A 4 4.52 11.06 28.23
CA LYS A 4 4.64 9.64 27.93
C LYS A 4 3.98 9.31 26.59
N ASN A 5 2.86 9.96 26.28
CA ASN A 5 2.17 9.77 25.01
C ASN A 5 2.97 10.35 23.85
N VAL A 6 3.60 11.52 24.03
CA VAL A 6 4.47 12.14 23.00
C VAL A 6 5.68 11.25 22.71
N ILE A 7 6.36 10.76 23.74
CA ILE A 7 7.52 9.87 23.56
C ILE A 7 7.07 8.57 22.87
N ASN A 8 6.04 7.90 23.38
CA ASN A 8 5.57 6.64 22.78
C ASN A 8 5.12 6.81 21.32
N GLN A 9 4.55 7.96 20.96
CA GLN A 9 4.07 8.22 19.61
C GLN A 9 5.19 8.60 18.63
N TYR A 10 6.23 9.30 19.08
CA TYR A 10 7.24 9.88 18.19
C TYR A 10 8.66 9.33 18.36
N TYR A 11 8.91 8.44 19.33
CA TYR A 11 10.23 7.86 19.59
C TYR A 11 10.83 7.23 18.32
N ASP A 12 10.09 6.32 17.69
CA ASP A 12 10.55 5.61 16.50
C ASP A 12 10.86 6.57 15.34
N MET A 13 10.08 7.64 15.19
CA MET A 13 10.30 8.65 14.16
C MET A 13 11.60 9.43 14.42
N VAL A 14 11.78 9.94 15.64
CA VAL A 14 12.99 10.69 16.04
C VAL A 14 14.22 9.80 15.92
N HIS A 15 14.13 8.57 16.40
CA HIS A 15 15.22 7.59 16.39
C HIS A 15 15.64 7.19 14.96
N LYS A 16 14.68 6.93 14.07
CA LYS A 16 14.98 6.62 12.67
C LYS A 16 15.68 7.78 11.96
N ILE A 17 15.27 9.02 12.23
CA ILE A 17 15.94 10.21 11.68
C ILE A 17 17.36 10.34 12.26
N ALA A 18 17.52 10.15 13.57
CA ALA A 18 18.81 10.18 14.25
C ALA A 18 19.78 9.11 13.70
N TYR A 19 19.29 7.88 13.51
CA TYR A 19 20.06 6.77 12.94
C TYR A 19 20.42 7.01 11.47
N SER A 20 19.50 7.53 10.66
CA SER A 20 19.78 7.91 9.27
C SER A 20 20.92 8.93 9.16
N LYS A 21 21.04 9.84 10.13
CA LYS A 21 22.10 10.86 10.15
C LYS A 21 23.43 10.36 10.72
N THR A 22 23.39 9.60 11.82
CA THR A 22 24.59 9.17 12.54
C THR A 22 25.18 7.87 11.98
N GLN A 23 24.38 7.02 11.33
CA GLN A 23 24.75 5.67 10.86
C GLN A 23 25.33 4.78 11.98
N ASN A 24 25.04 5.10 13.24
CA ASN A 24 25.51 4.42 14.43
C ASN A 24 24.37 4.36 15.44
N VAL A 25 24.08 3.15 15.95
CA VAL A 25 22.96 2.92 16.87
C VAL A 25 23.12 3.69 18.18
N ASN A 26 24.33 3.70 18.75
CA ASN A 26 24.58 4.37 20.03
C ASN A 26 24.45 5.89 19.89
N ASP A 27 25.03 6.46 18.83
CA ASP A 27 24.94 7.90 18.56
C ASP A 27 23.49 8.32 18.23
N ALA A 28 22.72 7.43 17.57
CA ALA A 28 21.30 7.64 17.31
C ALA A 28 20.47 7.62 18.59
N ASP A 29 20.75 6.69 19.51
CA ASP A 29 20.11 6.60 20.83
C ASP A 29 20.38 7.88 21.64
N ASP A 30 21.64 8.32 21.70
CA ASP A 30 22.04 9.52 22.43
C ASP A 30 21.40 10.79 21.84
N LEU A 31 21.42 10.93 20.51
CA LEU A 31 20.78 12.03 19.81
C LEU A 31 19.26 12.04 20.05
N THR A 32 18.61 10.88 20.04
CA THR A 32 17.18 10.73 20.31
C THR A 32 16.83 11.16 21.73
N GLN A 33 17.62 10.71 22.71
CA GLN A 33 17.45 11.13 24.10
C GLN A 33 17.60 12.64 24.25
N GLU A 34 18.63 13.24 23.62
CA GLU A 34 18.85 14.69 23.67
C GLU A 34 17.66 15.47 23.09
N VAL A 35 17.05 15.00 22.00
CA VAL A 35 15.87 15.62 21.39
C VAL A 35 14.67 15.62 22.35
N PHE A 36 14.38 14.50 23.00
CA PHE A 36 13.27 14.42 23.96
C PHE A 36 13.56 15.17 25.26
N LEU A 37 14.82 15.28 25.69
CA LEU A 37 15.21 16.16 26.78
C LEU A 37 14.98 17.64 26.42
N LYS A 38 15.30 18.06 25.19
CA LYS A 38 14.98 19.41 24.70
C LYS A 38 13.48 19.66 24.61
N TYR A 39 12.69 18.64 24.27
CA TYR A 39 11.22 18.73 24.32
C TYR A 39 10.73 18.99 25.74
N LEU A 40 11.24 18.22 26.70
CA LEU A 40 10.92 18.35 28.13
C LEU A 40 11.25 19.72 28.72
N GLN A 41 12.37 20.29 28.30
CA GLN A 41 12.86 21.58 28.78
C GLN A 41 12.26 22.77 28.01
N SER A 42 11.40 22.50 27.02
CA SER A 42 10.81 23.56 26.21
C SER A 42 9.58 24.16 26.88
N ASP A 43 9.59 25.49 27.08
CA ASP A 43 8.39 26.24 27.48
C ASP A 43 7.39 26.47 26.32
N LYS A 44 7.60 25.80 25.18
CA LYS A 44 6.81 26.03 23.96
C LYS A 44 5.45 25.37 24.06
N LYS A 45 4.40 26.17 23.81
CA LYS A 45 3.03 25.66 23.66
C LYS A 45 2.83 25.12 22.25
N PHE A 46 2.26 23.91 22.16
CA PHE A 46 1.95 23.24 20.90
C PHE A 46 0.44 23.18 20.70
N ASP A 47 0.00 23.61 19.51
CA ASP A 47 -1.43 23.76 19.18
C ASP A 47 -2.03 22.50 18.53
N SER A 48 -1.20 21.54 18.11
CA SER A 48 -1.63 20.26 17.52
C SER A 48 -0.53 19.20 17.56
N ASP A 49 -0.92 17.94 17.34
CA ASP A 49 0.01 16.80 17.20
C ASP A 49 0.96 16.99 16.01
N ASP A 50 0.49 17.56 14.89
CA ASP A 50 1.35 17.92 13.76
C ASP A 50 2.37 19.01 14.11
N HIS A 51 2.03 19.94 15.01
CA HIS A 51 2.97 20.95 15.48
C HIS A 51 4.07 20.31 16.34
N ILE A 52 3.73 19.33 17.20
CA ILE A 52 4.70 18.55 17.98
C ILE A 52 5.61 17.73 17.06
N LYS A 53 5.01 16.98 16.11
CA LYS A 53 5.73 16.16 15.13
C LYS A 53 6.77 16.97 14.35
N ASN A 54 6.34 18.08 13.76
CA ASN A 54 7.21 18.96 12.96
C ASN A 54 8.32 19.59 13.80
N TRP A 55 8.04 19.91 15.06
CA TRP A 55 9.04 20.44 15.98
C TRP A 55 10.09 19.38 16.33
N LEU A 56 9.69 18.15 16.65
CA LEU A 56 10.60 17.05 16.97
C LEU A 56 11.53 16.75 15.78
N ILE A 57 11.00 16.61 14.57
CA ILE A 57 11.81 16.41 13.35
C ILE A 57 12.88 17.50 13.21
N ARG A 58 12.49 18.77 13.37
CA ARG A 58 13.42 19.90 13.26
C ARG A 58 14.49 19.88 14.35
N VAL A 59 14.11 19.56 15.59
CA VAL A 59 15.04 19.51 16.73
C VAL A 59 16.02 18.35 16.59
N THR A 60 15.61 17.20 16.05
CA THR A 60 16.52 16.09 15.74
C THR A 60 17.60 16.50 14.77
N ILE A 61 17.22 17.09 13.64
CA ILE A 61 18.16 17.53 12.62
C ILE A 61 19.10 18.61 13.17
N ASN A 62 18.56 19.62 13.86
CA ASN A 62 19.38 20.70 14.44
C ASN A 62 20.34 20.21 15.53
N THR A 63 19.92 19.24 16.34
CA THR A 63 20.76 18.68 17.41
C THR A 63 21.93 17.90 16.82
N TYR A 64 21.67 17.08 15.79
CA TYR A 64 22.71 16.40 15.04
C TYR A 64 23.70 17.40 14.42
N LEU A 65 23.20 18.41 13.71
CA LEU A 65 24.03 19.42 13.08
C LEU A 65 24.87 20.23 14.10
N HIS A 66 24.33 20.46 15.29
CA HIS A 66 25.07 21.09 16.39
C HIS A 66 26.18 20.18 16.91
N GLN A 67 25.93 18.88 17.11
CA GLN A 67 26.93 17.91 17.55
C GLN A 67 28.10 17.82 16.55
N ILE A 68 27.83 17.78 15.24
CA ILE A 68 28.90 17.73 14.22
C ILE A 68 29.62 19.08 14.05
N SER A 69 28.94 20.22 14.20
CA SER A 69 29.55 21.55 14.05
C SER A 69 30.33 22.00 15.28
N SER A 70 30.02 21.47 16.46
CA SER A 70 30.75 21.71 17.71
C SER A 70 31.94 20.76 17.91
N GLY A 71 32.00 19.63 17.19
CA GLY A 71 33.02 18.60 17.34
C GLY A 71 34.19 18.60 16.34
N TRP A 72 34.13 19.32 15.21
CA TRP A 72 35.08 19.04 14.12
C TRP A 72 35.57 20.26 13.33
N ASN A 73 36.13 21.23 14.05
CA ASN A 73 36.92 22.30 13.42
C ASN A 73 38.37 22.31 13.93
N LYS A 74 39.02 21.14 13.98
CA LYS A 74 40.48 21.06 14.19
C LYS A 74 41.27 20.09 13.33
N ASN A 75 40.65 19.34 12.42
CA ASN A 75 41.28 18.67 11.27
C ASN A 75 40.22 17.77 10.67
N THR A 76 39.68 18.11 9.49
CA THR A 76 39.54 17.22 8.32
C THR A 76 38.89 18.01 7.19
N THR A 77 39.46 17.81 6.02
CA THR A 77 39.28 18.40 4.71
C THR A 77 37.83 18.48 4.25
N TYR A 78 37.53 19.52 3.46
CA TYR A 78 36.31 19.70 2.67
C TYR A 78 35.81 18.36 2.09
N MET A 79 34.54 18.04 2.34
CA MET A 79 33.81 17.01 1.60
C MET A 79 33.65 17.51 0.16
N THR A 80 34.50 17.04 -0.74
CA THR A 80 34.43 17.26 -2.18
C THR A 80 33.37 16.33 -2.81
N ASP A 81 32.91 16.69 -4.00
CA ASP A 81 31.90 15.96 -4.83
C ASP A 81 32.21 14.47 -5.08
N GLU A 82 33.39 14.00 -4.66
CA GLU A 82 33.86 12.62 -4.73
C GLU A 82 33.15 11.68 -3.73
N LEU A 83 32.68 12.18 -2.57
CA LEU A 83 31.94 11.35 -1.60
C LEU A 83 30.48 11.11 -2.03
N LEU A 84 29.88 12.03 -2.78
CA LEU A 84 28.56 11.86 -3.41
C LEU A 84 28.58 10.75 -4.47
N GLY A 85 29.68 10.67 -5.25
CA GLY A 85 29.88 9.58 -6.22
C GLY A 85 30.16 8.22 -5.57
N ALA A 86 30.75 8.17 -4.38
CA ALA A 86 30.99 6.93 -3.64
C ALA A 86 29.72 6.34 -2.98
N MET A 87 28.66 7.15 -2.78
CA MET A 87 27.38 6.72 -2.20
C MET A 87 26.48 5.98 -3.20
N GLU A 88 26.74 6.08 -4.51
CA GLU A 88 26.00 5.33 -5.54
C GLU A 88 26.43 3.84 -5.65
N GLY A 89 27.55 3.45 -5.00
CA GLY A 89 28.19 2.14 -5.20
C GLY A 89 28.17 1.15 -4.03
N ALA A 90 27.64 1.50 -2.85
CA ALA A 90 27.68 0.62 -1.68
C ALA A 90 26.29 0.05 -1.33
N ASN A 91 26.04 -1.16 -1.84
CA ASN A 91 25.14 -2.22 -1.37
C ASN A 91 24.22 -1.90 -0.17
N SER A 92 22.89 -1.89 -0.36
CA SER A 92 22.00 -3.07 -0.43
C SER A 92 21.67 -3.70 0.93
N ASN A 93 20.36 -3.91 1.14
CA ASN A 93 19.66 -4.45 2.31
C ASN A 93 19.18 -3.47 3.39
N PHE A 94 18.31 -2.50 3.07
CA PHE A 94 17.24 -2.10 3.99
C PHE A 94 16.03 -1.63 3.16
N SER A 95 15.01 -2.47 3.10
CA SER A 95 13.72 -2.15 2.48
C SER A 95 12.85 -1.38 3.47
N TYR A 96 12.45 -0.16 3.12
CA TYR A 96 11.28 0.48 3.70
C TYR A 96 10.48 1.15 2.57
N GLU A 97 9.59 0.36 1.99
CA GLU A 97 8.41 0.84 1.29
C GLU A 97 7.40 1.28 2.36
N ASP A 98 7.45 2.57 2.72
CA ASP A 98 6.33 3.31 3.31
C ASP A 98 6.59 4.81 3.09
N ASN A 99 6.04 5.34 1.99
CA ASN A 99 5.72 6.75 1.75
C ASN A 99 6.75 7.83 2.17
N TYR A 100 7.93 7.82 1.56
CA TYR A 100 8.74 9.03 1.35
C TYR A 100 9.01 9.24 -0.14
N VAL A 101 7.95 9.35 -0.95
CA VAL A 101 8.05 9.94 -2.31
C VAL A 101 8.30 11.46 -2.25
N VAL A 102 8.36 12.03 -1.04
CA VAL A 102 8.32 13.48 -0.84
C VAL A 102 9.68 14.16 -1.06
N GLU A 103 10.82 13.47 -0.91
CA GLU A 103 12.13 14.13 -1.06
C GLU A 103 12.54 14.37 -2.52
N ASP A 104 12.34 13.40 -3.41
CA ASP A 104 12.69 13.56 -4.84
C ASP A 104 11.77 14.55 -5.57
N ASP A 105 10.46 14.51 -5.31
CA ASP A 105 9.51 15.42 -5.97
C ASP A 105 9.66 16.87 -5.49
N ILE A 106 9.94 17.10 -4.21
CA ILE A 106 10.16 18.46 -3.67
C ILE A 106 11.47 19.05 -4.21
N TYR A 107 12.55 18.25 -4.22
CA TYR A 107 13.84 18.68 -4.72
C TYR A 107 13.78 19.13 -6.19
N ASP A 108 13.13 18.32 -7.04
CA ASP A 108 12.91 18.66 -8.45
C ASP A 108 12.07 19.92 -8.62
N ILE A 109 10.99 20.08 -7.83
CA ILE A 109 10.17 21.28 -7.91
C ILE A 109 10.98 22.51 -7.48
N ILE A 110 11.77 22.41 -6.40
CA ILE A 110 12.65 23.49 -5.92
C ILE A 110 13.66 23.89 -6.99
N LYS A 111 14.23 22.94 -7.74
CA LYS A 111 15.08 23.22 -8.92
C LYS A 111 14.35 24.05 -9.98
N THR A 112 13.04 23.89 -10.16
CA THR A 112 12.28 24.69 -11.13
C THR A 112 11.87 26.09 -10.61
N LEU A 113 12.14 26.43 -9.35
CA LEU A 113 11.77 27.73 -8.80
C LEU A 113 12.77 28.83 -9.20
N PRO A 114 12.34 30.10 -9.30
CA PRO A 114 13.24 31.24 -9.47
C PRO A 114 14.29 31.28 -8.36
N ASP A 115 15.50 31.74 -8.67
CA ASP A 115 16.69 31.63 -7.80
C ASP A 115 16.46 32.18 -6.38
N SER A 116 15.72 33.29 -6.24
CA SER A 116 15.38 33.84 -4.92
C SER A 116 14.48 32.92 -4.09
N ASN A 117 13.52 32.25 -4.72
CA ASN A 117 12.65 31.28 -4.06
C ASN A 117 13.36 29.95 -3.78
N ARG A 118 14.20 29.50 -4.73
CA ARG A 118 15.00 28.29 -4.59
C ARG A 118 15.99 28.43 -3.44
N ASN A 119 16.76 29.51 -3.42
CA ASN A 119 17.83 29.72 -2.46
C ASN A 119 17.29 29.83 -1.02
N VAL A 120 16.19 30.55 -0.81
CA VAL A 120 15.62 30.68 0.54
C VAL A 120 15.09 29.34 1.07
N LEU A 121 14.45 28.53 0.20
CA LEU A 121 13.96 27.20 0.58
C LEU A 121 15.12 26.23 0.81
N TRP A 122 16.12 26.25 -0.07
CA TRP A 122 17.32 25.43 0.05
C TRP A 122 18.09 25.75 1.33
N ASN A 123 18.35 27.03 1.59
CA ASN A 123 19.07 27.47 2.78
C ASN A 123 18.28 27.14 4.07
N PHE A 124 16.95 27.22 4.05
CA PHE A 124 16.11 26.96 5.23
C PHE A 124 15.82 25.47 5.50
N TYR A 125 15.63 24.66 4.46
CA TYR A 125 15.22 23.26 4.59
C TYR A 125 16.38 22.27 4.41
N TYR A 126 17.38 22.61 3.59
CA TYR A 126 18.49 21.70 3.27
C TYR A 126 19.81 22.12 3.92
N LYS A 127 20.00 23.42 4.21
CA LYS A 127 21.17 23.91 4.96
C LYS A 127 20.87 24.31 6.42
N ASP A 128 19.63 24.11 6.86
CA ASP A 128 19.12 24.46 8.20
C ASP A 128 19.53 25.86 8.71
N MET A 129 19.70 26.83 7.80
CA MET A 129 20.02 28.19 8.17
C MET A 129 18.79 28.83 8.82
N SER A 130 19.00 29.46 9.98
CA SER A 130 17.98 30.31 10.61
C SER A 130 17.62 31.49 9.70
N ILE A 131 16.43 32.06 9.88
CA ILE A 131 15.99 33.27 9.16
C ILE A 131 17.04 34.38 9.27
N ARG A 132 17.67 34.52 10.44
CA ARG A 132 18.77 35.46 10.69
C ARG A 132 20.02 35.15 9.86
N GLN A 133 20.43 33.90 9.80
CA GLN A 133 21.58 33.48 8.97
C GLN A 133 21.30 33.64 7.48
N ILE A 134 20.09 33.33 7.02
CA ILE A 134 19.66 33.55 5.63
C ILE A 134 19.64 35.04 5.31
N ALA A 135 19.13 35.87 6.23
CA ALA A 135 19.11 37.33 6.08
C ALA A 135 20.52 37.90 5.92
N LEU A 136 21.46 37.45 6.75
CA LEU A 136 22.87 37.83 6.63
C LEU A 136 23.51 37.33 5.34
N ASN A 137 23.28 36.06 4.97
CA ASN A 137 23.90 35.44 3.79
C ASN A 137 23.37 36.02 2.47
N GLU A 138 22.09 36.40 2.42
CA GLU A 138 21.46 36.96 1.22
C GLU A 138 21.42 38.49 1.20
N ASN A 139 22.03 39.16 2.20
CA ASN A 139 21.99 40.61 2.39
C ASN A 139 20.55 41.17 2.39
N LYS A 140 19.67 40.58 3.20
CA LYS A 140 18.24 40.91 3.36
C LYS A 140 17.90 41.15 4.82
N THR A 141 16.75 41.76 5.08
CA THR A 141 16.19 41.80 6.44
C THR A 141 15.52 40.48 6.79
N GLU A 142 15.45 40.13 8.07
CA GLU A 142 14.72 38.92 8.52
C GLU A 142 13.24 38.95 8.10
N SER A 143 12.62 40.12 8.11
CA SER A 143 11.25 40.31 7.62
C SER A 143 11.11 40.03 6.12
N ALA A 144 12.10 40.43 5.31
CA ALA A 144 12.14 40.10 3.89
C ALA A 144 12.33 38.59 3.66
N VAL A 145 13.17 37.92 4.45
CA VAL A 145 13.36 36.46 4.39
C VAL A 145 12.10 35.70 4.81
N LYS A 146 11.40 36.13 5.87
CA LYS A 146 10.11 35.55 6.28
C LYS A 146 9.06 35.67 5.18
N MET A 147 8.97 36.85 4.55
CA MET A 147 8.04 37.10 3.46
C MET A 147 8.39 36.26 2.22
N LEU A 148 9.68 36.12 1.91
CA LEU A 148 10.17 35.31 0.81
C LEU A 148 9.85 33.83 1.06
N LEU A 149 10.20 33.27 2.23
CA LEU A 149 9.85 31.90 2.62
C LEU A 149 8.35 31.62 2.52
N SER A 150 7.51 32.53 3.02
CA SER A 150 6.05 32.40 2.93
C SER A 150 5.57 32.32 1.49
N ARG A 151 6.09 33.18 0.61
CA ARG A 151 5.75 33.18 -0.82
C ARG A 151 6.29 31.93 -1.52
N SER A 152 7.53 31.54 -1.26
CA SER A 152 8.16 30.37 -1.87
C SER A 152 7.47 29.06 -1.46
N ARG A 153 7.01 28.93 -0.21
CA ARG A 153 6.18 27.79 0.25
C ARG A 153 4.84 27.72 -0.46
N LYS A 154 4.20 28.86 -0.69
CA LYS A 154 2.93 28.92 -1.44
C LYS A 154 3.12 28.42 -2.88
N VAL A 155 4.16 28.91 -3.57
CA VAL A 155 4.48 28.48 -4.94
C VAL A 155 4.85 27.00 -4.99
N LEU A 156 5.62 26.50 -4.01
CA LEU A 156 5.97 25.08 -3.91
C LEU A 156 4.70 24.23 -3.77
N ARG A 157 3.78 24.61 -2.88
CA ARG A 157 2.50 23.92 -2.70
C ARG A 157 1.65 23.92 -3.98
N GLU A 158 1.50 25.05 -4.64
CA GLU A 158 0.74 25.16 -5.90
C GLU A 158 1.32 24.26 -7.00
N LYS A 159 2.66 24.21 -7.13
CA LYS A 159 3.33 23.33 -8.10
C LYS A 159 3.17 21.84 -7.75
N MET A 160 3.18 21.49 -6.46
CA MET A 160 2.92 20.11 -6.01
C MET A 160 1.50 19.68 -6.34
N GLU A 161 0.50 20.52 -6.04
CA GLU A 161 -0.91 20.29 -6.38
C GLU A 161 -1.09 20.13 -7.90
N GLN A 162 -0.43 20.97 -8.70
CA GLN A 162 -0.52 20.92 -10.16
C GLN A 162 0.14 19.67 -10.76
N ARG A 163 1.31 19.24 -10.23
CA ARG A 163 1.99 18.00 -10.65
C ARG A 163 1.18 16.77 -10.26
N HIS A 164 0.54 16.77 -9.08
CA HIS A 164 -0.43 15.74 -8.69
C HIS A 164 -1.60 15.66 -9.68
N LEU A 165 -2.23 16.78 -10.03
CA LEU A 165 -3.32 16.81 -11.02
C LEU A 165 -2.88 16.33 -12.41
N ILE A 166 -1.66 16.65 -12.85
CA ILE A 166 -1.10 16.15 -14.12
C ILE A 166 -0.89 14.63 -14.06
N SER A 167 -0.33 14.13 -12.95
CA SER A 167 -0.13 12.70 -12.76
C SER A 167 -1.45 11.93 -12.79
N GLU A 168 -2.49 12.44 -12.13
CA GLU A 168 -3.83 11.84 -12.10
C GLU A 168 -4.48 11.83 -13.50
N LYS A 169 -4.37 12.93 -14.26
CA LYS A 169 -4.87 12.99 -15.65
C LYS A 169 -4.12 12.04 -16.57
N LEU A 170 -2.79 11.97 -16.46
CA LEU A 170 -1.97 11.03 -17.24
C LEU A 170 -2.38 9.59 -16.91
N PHE A 171 -2.61 9.32 -15.63
CA PHE A 171 -3.03 8.03 -15.12
C PHE A 171 -4.37 7.58 -15.71
N ILE A 172 -5.38 8.45 -15.70
CA ILE A 172 -6.69 8.21 -16.33
C ILE A 172 -6.54 7.96 -17.84
N SER A 173 -5.67 8.72 -18.51
CA SER A 173 -5.41 8.57 -19.94
C SER A 173 -4.80 7.21 -20.28
N VAL A 174 -3.79 6.77 -19.51
CA VAL A 174 -3.12 5.47 -19.69
C VAL A 174 -4.09 4.32 -19.41
N ASP A 175 -4.86 4.39 -18.33
CA ASP A 175 -5.86 3.37 -18.00
C ASP A 175 -6.91 3.22 -19.12
N LYS A 176 -7.40 4.34 -19.66
CA LYS A 176 -8.32 4.34 -20.81
C LYS A 176 -7.70 3.71 -22.06
N GLN A 177 -6.43 4.01 -22.35
CA GLN A 177 -5.73 3.43 -23.50
C GLN A 177 -5.51 1.93 -23.34
N LEU A 178 -5.09 1.48 -22.16
CA LEU A 178 -4.96 0.05 -21.84
C LEU A 178 -6.30 -0.66 -22.02
N LYS A 179 -7.39 -0.09 -21.48
CA LYS A 179 -8.75 -0.62 -21.67
C LYS A 179 -9.10 -0.83 -23.14
N ASN A 180 -8.88 0.18 -23.98
CA ASN A 180 -9.14 0.04 -25.41
C ASN A 180 -8.27 -1.05 -26.07
N TYR A 181 -7.01 -1.15 -25.67
CA TYR A 181 -6.07 -2.11 -26.26
C TYR A 181 -6.47 -3.55 -25.97
N PHE A 182 -6.68 -3.94 -24.71
CA PHE A 182 -7.06 -5.33 -24.45
C PHE A 182 -8.46 -5.67 -24.97
N LYS A 183 -9.39 -4.71 -25.07
CA LYS A 183 -10.71 -4.97 -25.69
C LYS A 183 -10.57 -5.36 -27.16
N ALA A 184 -9.68 -4.69 -27.88
CA ALA A 184 -9.36 -5.05 -29.26
C ALA A 184 -8.69 -6.43 -29.37
N TYR A 185 -7.87 -6.82 -28.38
CA TYR A 185 -7.26 -8.15 -28.35
C TYR A 185 -8.24 -9.24 -27.94
N GLU A 186 -9.12 -8.99 -26.99
CA GLU A 186 -10.18 -9.90 -26.55
C GLU A 186 -11.03 -10.33 -27.75
N GLN A 187 -11.43 -9.38 -28.59
CA GLN A 187 -12.16 -9.65 -29.82
C GLN A 187 -11.38 -10.60 -30.77
N LYS A 188 -10.08 -10.39 -30.96
CA LYS A 188 -9.22 -11.27 -31.78
C LYS A 188 -9.11 -12.69 -31.20
N TYR A 189 -9.05 -12.81 -29.87
CA TYR A 189 -8.99 -14.12 -29.22
C TYR A 189 -10.33 -14.86 -29.34
N ILE A 190 -11.45 -14.15 -29.20
CA ILE A 190 -12.79 -14.69 -29.42
C ILE A 190 -12.90 -15.20 -30.86
N GLU A 191 -12.53 -14.39 -31.85
CA GLU A 191 -12.58 -14.74 -33.28
C GLU A 191 -11.68 -15.95 -33.63
N SER A 192 -10.55 -16.09 -32.95
CA SER A 192 -9.63 -17.23 -33.14
C SER A 192 -9.99 -18.46 -32.32
N GLY A 193 -11.06 -18.42 -31.52
CA GLY A 193 -11.47 -19.51 -30.64
C GLY A 193 -10.50 -19.78 -29.48
N ARG A 194 -9.57 -18.87 -29.21
CA ARG A 194 -8.55 -18.97 -28.14
C ARG A 194 -9.05 -18.45 -26.80
N ILE A 195 -10.34 -18.63 -26.52
CA ILE A 195 -10.94 -18.25 -25.26
C ILE A 195 -11.13 -19.50 -24.39
N TYR A 196 -11.03 -19.35 -23.08
CA TYR A 196 -11.29 -20.45 -22.18
C TYR A 196 -12.72 -20.97 -22.37
N THR A 197 -12.84 -22.30 -22.38
CA THR A 197 -14.10 -23.03 -22.36
C THR A 197 -14.06 -24.07 -21.25
N HIS A 198 -15.20 -24.31 -20.62
CA HIS A 198 -15.32 -25.33 -19.59
C HIS A 198 -14.98 -26.70 -20.16
N ARG A 199 -14.17 -27.47 -19.43
CA ARG A 199 -13.74 -28.80 -19.87
C ARG A 199 -14.85 -29.83 -19.72
N LYS A 200 -15.82 -29.56 -18.84
CA LYS A 200 -16.94 -30.44 -18.49
C LYS A 200 -18.21 -29.61 -18.29
N PRO A 201 -19.42 -30.18 -18.44
CA PRO A 201 -20.65 -29.53 -18.03
C PRO A 201 -20.60 -29.12 -16.54
N ILE A 202 -21.19 -27.98 -16.21
CA ILE A 202 -21.32 -27.50 -14.82
C ILE A 202 -22.42 -28.31 -14.14
N LYS A 203 -22.13 -28.93 -12.98
CA LYS A 203 -23.15 -29.63 -12.18
C LYS A 203 -23.19 -29.14 -10.74
N ASN A 204 -22.03 -28.99 -10.09
CA ASN A 204 -21.95 -28.65 -8.67
C ASN A 204 -20.99 -27.47 -8.48
N ILE A 205 -21.54 -26.34 -8.04
CA ILE A 205 -20.81 -25.08 -7.89
C ILE A 205 -20.49 -24.83 -6.42
N CYS A 206 -19.25 -24.47 -6.11
CA CYS A 206 -18.88 -23.81 -4.86
C CYS A 206 -18.55 -22.34 -5.15
N VAL A 207 -19.16 -21.42 -4.40
CA VAL A 207 -18.81 -19.99 -4.49
C VAL A 207 -17.80 -19.65 -3.41
N VAL A 208 -16.74 -18.94 -3.77
CA VAL A 208 -15.62 -18.61 -2.90
C VAL A 208 -15.36 -17.10 -2.92
N MET A 209 -15.51 -16.47 -1.76
CA MET A 209 -15.17 -15.08 -1.49
C MET A 209 -13.73 -15.01 -0.98
N VAL A 210 -12.81 -14.58 -1.83
CA VAL A 210 -11.38 -14.61 -1.57
C VAL A 210 -10.92 -13.34 -0.86
N ASP A 211 -10.33 -13.48 0.33
CA ASP A 211 -9.73 -12.41 1.13
C ASP A 211 -10.60 -11.16 1.33
N MET A 212 -11.92 -11.33 1.44
CA MET A 212 -12.87 -10.23 1.70
C MET A 212 -12.85 -9.77 3.16
N ALA A 213 -11.65 -9.59 3.72
CA ALA A 213 -11.42 -9.13 5.07
C ALA A 213 -11.19 -7.61 5.13
N ASN A 214 -11.41 -7.01 6.30
CA ASN A 214 -11.35 -5.56 6.51
C ASN A 214 -10.03 -4.93 6.06
N GLY A 215 -8.91 -5.65 6.18
CA GLY A 215 -7.58 -5.19 5.76
C GLY A 215 -7.44 -4.97 4.26
N TRP A 216 -8.35 -5.49 3.45
CA TRP A 216 -8.46 -5.20 2.01
C TRP A 216 -9.64 -4.30 1.69
N THR A 217 -10.77 -4.47 2.39
CA THR A 217 -12.04 -3.83 2.03
C THR A 217 -12.24 -2.45 2.64
N LYS A 218 -11.57 -2.14 3.75
CA LYS A 218 -11.66 -0.85 4.42
C LYS A 218 -10.38 -0.03 4.19
N PRO A 219 -10.47 1.32 4.16
CA PRO A 219 -9.29 2.17 4.05
C PRO A 219 -8.43 2.13 5.33
N GLY A 220 -7.17 2.55 5.21
CA GLY A 220 -6.27 2.73 6.36
C GLY A 220 -5.39 1.52 6.69
N HIS A 221 -5.39 0.49 5.85
CA HIS A 221 -4.51 -0.67 5.99
C HIS A 221 -3.59 -0.83 4.77
N PRO A 222 -2.33 -1.30 4.90
CA PRO A 222 -1.41 -1.43 3.76
C PRO A 222 -1.88 -2.34 2.62
N PHE A 223 -2.83 -3.23 2.89
CA PHE A 223 -3.44 -4.12 1.89
C PHE A 223 -4.72 -3.57 1.25
N ALA A 224 -5.22 -2.42 1.72
CA ALA A 224 -6.46 -1.82 1.28
C ALA A 224 -6.49 -1.68 -0.24
N CYS A 225 -7.63 -2.02 -0.83
CA CYS A 225 -7.83 -2.03 -2.29
C CYS A 225 -8.74 -0.88 -2.72
N ASP A 226 -8.72 -0.56 -4.01
CA ASP A 226 -9.78 0.23 -4.62
C ASP A 226 -11.01 -0.67 -4.79
N ILE A 227 -11.89 -0.63 -3.79
CA ILE A 227 -12.99 -1.60 -3.68
C ILE A 227 -14.12 -1.31 -4.67
N GLY A 228 -14.35 -0.05 -5.05
CA GLY A 228 -15.48 0.32 -5.90
C GLY A 228 -16.79 -0.35 -5.48
N ASN A 229 -17.40 -1.13 -6.39
CA ASN A 229 -18.63 -1.90 -6.13
C ASN A 229 -18.39 -3.35 -5.72
N THR A 230 -17.14 -3.78 -5.51
CA THR A 230 -16.76 -5.18 -5.29
C THR A 230 -17.49 -5.81 -4.10
N VAL A 231 -17.49 -5.13 -2.95
CA VAL A 231 -18.16 -5.60 -1.73
C VAL A 231 -19.68 -5.65 -1.92
N VAL A 232 -20.27 -4.63 -2.55
CA VAL A 232 -21.71 -4.57 -2.83
C VAL A 232 -22.13 -5.73 -3.74
N ASN A 233 -21.35 -6.01 -4.78
CA ASN A 233 -21.63 -7.08 -5.72
C ASN A 233 -21.39 -8.47 -5.09
N ALA A 234 -20.33 -8.63 -4.30
CA ALA A 234 -20.10 -9.84 -3.50
C ALA A 234 -21.29 -10.10 -2.56
N ARG A 235 -21.84 -9.06 -1.92
CA ARG A 235 -23.02 -9.21 -1.06
C ARG A 235 -24.24 -9.71 -1.83
N LYS A 236 -24.52 -9.17 -3.02
CA LYS A 236 -25.63 -9.65 -3.87
C LYS A 236 -25.48 -11.13 -4.23
N ILE A 237 -24.25 -11.59 -4.48
CA ILE A 237 -23.96 -13.00 -4.75
C ILE A 237 -24.24 -13.85 -3.50
N CYS A 238 -23.78 -13.42 -2.32
CA CYS A 238 -24.09 -14.10 -1.06
C CYS A 238 -25.60 -14.24 -0.85
N ASP A 239 -26.35 -13.15 -1.03
CA ASP A 239 -27.80 -13.14 -0.89
C ASP A 239 -28.51 -14.10 -1.86
N ALA A 240 -28.05 -14.18 -3.11
CA ALA A 240 -28.59 -15.11 -4.08
C ALA A 240 -28.37 -16.58 -3.65
N ILE A 241 -27.18 -16.91 -3.16
CA ILE A 241 -26.86 -18.28 -2.69
C ILE A 241 -27.69 -18.65 -1.47
N ARG A 242 -27.81 -17.74 -0.51
CA ARG A 242 -28.60 -17.95 0.71
C ARG A 242 -30.08 -18.20 0.42
N LYS A 243 -30.62 -17.58 -0.64
CA LYS A 243 -32.00 -17.83 -1.09
C LYS A 243 -32.19 -19.24 -1.65
N THR A 244 -31.21 -19.79 -2.36
CA THR A 244 -31.32 -21.17 -2.89
C THR A 244 -31.09 -22.20 -1.79
N ASN A 245 -30.17 -21.92 -0.86
CA ASN A 245 -29.74 -22.85 0.19
C ASN A 245 -29.29 -24.23 -0.35
N LYS A 246 -28.83 -24.27 -1.61
CA LYS A 246 -28.37 -25.50 -2.29
C LYS A 246 -26.88 -25.49 -2.62
N LEU A 247 -26.27 -24.31 -2.74
CA LEU A 247 -24.88 -24.17 -3.16
C LEU A 247 -24.00 -23.80 -1.97
N PRO A 248 -22.82 -24.43 -1.84
CA PRO A 248 -21.81 -24.01 -0.87
C PRO A 248 -21.31 -22.57 -1.10
N LEU A 249 -21.23 -21.81 -0.01
CA LEU A 249 -20.58 -20.51 0.06
C LEU A 249 -19.44 -20.57 1.08
N MET A 250 -18.25 -20.15 0.64
CA MET A 250 -17.05 -20.12 1.46
C MET A 250 -16.40 -18.74 1.42
N PHE A 251 -15.90 -18.30 2.56
CA PHE A 251 -15.07 -17.11 2.70
C PHE A 251 -13.65 -17.54 3.03
N THR A 252 -12.66 -16.82 2.52
CA THR A 252 -11.27 -16.98 2.94
C THR A 252 -10.73 -15.68 3.49
N LYS A 253 -9.80 -15.79 4.43
CA LYS A 253 -9.01 -14.69 4.96
C LYS A 253 -7.55 -15.08 5.05
N THR A 254 -6.67 -14.21 4.58
CA THR A 254 -5.23 -14.41 4.72
C THR A 254 -4.74 -13.77 6.02
N CYS A 255 -4.14 -14.58 6.88
CA CYS A 255 -3.63 -14.14 8.18
C CYS A 255 -2.27 -14.79 8.44
N PHE A 256 -1.52 -14.30 9.41
CA PHE A 256 -0.25 -14.90 9.83
C PHE A 256 -0.10 -14.80 11.35
N HIS A 257 0.47 -15.84 11.97
CA HIS A 257 0.78 -15.79 13.40
C HIS A 257 2.10 -15.04 13.64
N LYS A 258 2.11 -14.09 14.58
CA LYS A 258 3.35 -13.38 14.99
C LYS A 258 4.43 -14.31 15.57
N LYS A 259 4.03 -15.46 16.15
CA LYS A 259 4.93 -16.46 16.77
C LYS A 259 4.65 -17.86 16.21
N GLY A 260 5.69 -18.62 15.84
CA GLY A 260 5.56 -20.03 15.45
C GLY A 260 6.28 -20.43 14.15
N LYS A 261 6.27 -21.75 13.85
CA LYS A 261 6.83 -22.34 12.61
C LYS A 261 6.00 -22.03 11.36
N GLU A 262 4.78 -21.50 11.53
CA GLU A 262 3.89 -21.05 10.45
C GLU A 262 4.26 -19.66 9.90
N LYS A 263 5.43 -19.13 10.27
CA LYS A 263 6.08 -18.06 9.50
C LYS A 263 6.13 -18.53 8.05
N LEU A 264 5.38 -17.90 7.17
CA LEU A 264 5.65 -18.10 5.76
C LEU A 264 7.10 -17.69 5.51
N LYS A 265 7.80 -18.49 4.72
CA LYS A 265 9.08 -18.10 4.11
C LYS A 265 8.97 -16.82 3.24
N LEU A 266 7.78 -16.20 3.17
CA LEU A 266 7.52 -14.88 2.59
C LEU A 266 7.81 -13.71 3.54
N ASN A 267 8.21 -13.97 4.79
CA ASN A 267 8.63 -12.96 5.78
C ASN A 267 9.43 -11.81 5.13
N GLY A 268 8.83 -10.61 5.09
CA GLY A 268 9.49 -9.32 4.82
C GLY A 268 10.15 -9.11 3.46
N ARG A 269 10.09 -10.07 2.52
CA ARG A 269 10.77 -9.93 1.20
C ARG A 269 9.87 -9.49 0.06
N LYS A 270 8.54 -9.60 0.18
CA LYS A 270 7.61 -9.32 -0.94
C LYS A 270 6.28 -8.66 -0.54
N ILE A 271 5.72 -8.98 0.62
CA ILE A 271 4.50 -8.34 1.16
C ILE A 271 4.68 -8.09 2.65
N PRO A 272 4.05 -7.05 3.23
CA PRO A 272 4.18 -6.73 4.65
C PRO A 272 3.24 -7.60 5.51
N ALA A 273 3.50 -8.91 5.52
CA ALA A 273 2.67 -9.94 6.16
C ALA A 273 2.47 -9.73 7.68
N GLU A 274 3.39 -9.02 8.32
CA GLU A 274 3.32 -8.60 9.72
C GLU A 274 2.07 -7.74 10.06
N ASN A 275 1.46 -7.11 9.06
CA ASN A 275 0.23 -6.33 9.23
C ASN A 275 -1.05 -7.19 9.22
N LEU A 276 -0.95 -8.48 8.87
CA LEU A 276 -2.08 -9.40 8.76
C LEU A 276 -2.06 -10.43 9.91
N GLU A 277 -1.94 -9.97 11.15
CA GLU A 277 -1.97 -10.86 12.31
C GLU A 277 -3.34 -11.53 12.49
N VAL A 278 -3.35 -12.82 12.87
CA VAL A 278 -4.59 -13.53 13.23
C VAL A 278 -5.37 -12.82 14.35
N GLU A 279 -6.69 -13.04 14.37
CA GLU A 279 -7.58 -12.63 15.47
C GLU A 279 -7.58 -11.10 15.73
N ASN A 280 -7.53 -10.31 14.64
CA ASN A 280 -7.69 -8.86 14.73
C ASN A 280 -8.75 -8.34 13.76
N TYR A 281 -9.20 -7.11 13.98
CA TYR A 281 -10.18 -6.43 13.14
C TYR A 281 -9.84 -6.50 11.64
N TRP A 282 -8.58 -6.28 11.26
CA TRP A 282 -8.14 -6.26 9.86
C TRP A 282 -8.22 -7.63 9.18
N THR A 283 -8.22 -8.71 9.94
CA THR A 283 -8.33 -10.08 9.43
C THR A 283 -9.72 -10.68 9.59
N GLU A 284 -10.67 -9.96 10.18
CA GLU A 284 -12.08 -10.34 10.15
C GLU A 284 -12.69 -10.09 8.77
N ILE A 285 -13.62 -10.96 8.37
CA ILE A 285 -14.39 -10.77 7.13
C ILE A 285 -15.21 -9.49 7.24
N ASP A 286 -15.31 -8.75 6.14
CA ASP A 286 -16.09 -7.52 6.08
C ASP A 286 -17.53 -7.76 6.52
N ASP A 287 -17.95 -7.01 7.54
CA ASP A 287 -19.26 -7.09 8.18
C ASP A 287 -20.43 -6.87 7.21
N THR A 288 -20.21 -6.11 6.14
CA THR A 288 -21.22 -5.87 5.09
C THR A 288 -21.59 -7.13 4.31
N LEU A 289 -20.74 -8.15 4.31
CA LEU A 289 -21.07 -9.46 3.71
C LEU A 289 -21.99 -10.29 4.60
N ASP A 290 -22.19 -9.88 5.86
CA ASP A 290 -23.03 -10.49 6.90
C ASP A 290 -22.98 -12.03 6.80
N VAL A 291 -21.79 -12.56 7.13
CA VAL A 291 -21.48 -13.98 7.14
C VAL A 291 -22.34 -14.69 8.18
N GLN A 292 -22.97 -15.80 7.79
CA GLN A 292 -23.85 -16.58 8.65
C GLN A 292 -23.09 -17.70 9.35
N ASP A 293 -23.57 -18.16 10.52
CA ASP A 293 -22.91 -19.20 11.33
C ASP A 293 -22.75 -20.55 10.58
N CYS A 294 -23.59 -20.82 9.58
CA CYS A 294 -23.52 -22.03 8.77
C CYS A 294 -22.48 -21.94 7.62
N GLU A 295 -21.89 -20.76 7.38
CA GLU A 295 -20.98 -20.51 6.27
C GLU A 295 -19.53 -20.77 6.68
N MET A 296 -18.76 -21.38 5.78
CA MET A 296 -17.37 -21.71 6.06
C MET A 296 -16.48 -20.47 5.91
N VAL A 297 -15.75 -20.11 6.97
CA VAL A 297 -14.67 -19.12 6.92
C VAL A 297 -13.34 -19.81 7.11
N MET A 298 -12.50 -19.79 6.08
CA MET A 298 -11.20 -20.44 6.07
C MET A 298 -10.05 -19.45 6.23
N THR A 299 -9.20 -19.68 7.22
CA THR A 299 -7.94 -18.94 7.35
C THR A 299 -6.87 -19.60 6.50
N LYS A 300 -6.32 -18.87 5.53
CA LYS A 300 -5.20 -19.29 4.68
C LYS A 300 -3.95 -18.50 5.01
N TYR A 301 -2.80 -19.11 4.73
CA TYR A 301 -1.49 -18.51 5.00
C TYR A 301 -0.74 -18.19 3.70
N CYS A 302 -1.41 -18.26 2.56
CA CYS A 302 -0.80 -18.12 1.24
C CYS A 302 -1.77 -17.46 0.26
N MET A 303 -1.31 -17.21 -0.96
CA MET A 303 -2.12 -16.56 -2.00
C MET A 303 -3.30 -17.43 -2.43
N SER A 304 -3.03 -18.65 -2.90
CA SER A 304 -4.06 -19.58 -3.37
C SER A 304 -4.87 -20.17 -2.22
N CYS A 305 -6.17 -20.35 -2.42
CA CYS A 305 -7.02 -21.12 -1.50
C CYS A 305 -6.55 -22.59 -1.38
N PHE A 306 -5.94 -23.14 -2.43
CA PHE A 306 -5.41 -24.52 -2.45
C PHE A 306 -4.15 -24.75 -1.62
N GLY A 307 -3.52 -23.69 -1.09
CA GLY A 307 -2.42 -23.89 -0.15
C GLY A 307 -2.88 -24.36 1.24
N LYS A 308 -4.20 -24.49 1.46
CA LYS A 308 -4.81 -25.20 2.58
C LYS A 308 -5.42 -26.51 2.10
N PRO A 309 -4.90 -27.68 2.51
CA PRO A 309 -5.41 -28.98 2.07
C PRO A 309 -6.91 -29.19 2.35
N GLU A 310 -7.43 -28.54 3.39
CA GLU A 310 -8.84 -28.59 3.77
C GLU A 310 -9.77 -28.03 2.68
N PHE A 311 -9.29 -27.06 1.90
CA PHE A 311 -10.05 -26.48 0.78
C PHE A 311 -10.32 -27.53 -0.29
N GLU A 312 -9.27 -28.18 -0.79
CA GLU A 312 -9.41 -29.19 -1.83
C GLU A 312 -10.19 -30.41 -1.33
N LYS A 313 -9.96 -30.83 -0.08
CA LYS A 313 -10.70 -31.92 0.54
C LYS A 313 -12.19 -31.62 0.66
N TYR A 314 -12.57 -30.39 1.00
CA TYR A 314 -13.96 -29.96 1.06
C TYR A 314 -14.62 -30.04 -0.32
N LEU A 315 -13.97 -29.49 -1.35
CA LEU A 315 -14.46 -29.53 -2.73
C LEU A 315 -14.68 -30.96 -3.22
N GLN A 316 -13.74 -31.87 -2.95
CA GLN A 316 -13.85 -33.29 -3.29
C GLN A 316 -14.98 -33.99 -2.54
N THR A 317 -15.13 -33.69 -1.25
CA THR A 317 -16.17 -34.31 -0.40
C THR A 317 -17.58 -33.89 -0.83
N MET A 318 -17.73 -32.65 -1.28
CA MET A 318 -19.01 -32.10 -1.76
C MET A 318 -19.23 -32.33 -3.26
N ASP A 319 -18.38 -33.13 -3.92
CA ASP A 319 -18.44 -33.43 -5.36
C ASP A 319 -18.52 -32.17 -6.25
N ILE A 320 -17.77 -31.13 -5.88
CA ILE A 320 -17.73 -29.85 -6.60
C ILE A 320 -16.93 -30.03 -7.90
N ASP A 321 -17.50 -29.58 -9.02
CA ASP A 321 -16.81 -29.55 -10.31
C ASP A 321 -16.47 -28.13 -10.78
N THR A 322 -17.13 -27.13 -10.20
CA THR A 322 -17.05 -25.74 -10.63
C THR A 322 -16.82 -24.82 -9.44
N ILE A 323 -15.81 -23.94 -9.55
CA ILE A 323 -15.51 -22.93 -8.53
C ILE A 323 -15.84 -21.55 -9.12
N MET A 324 -16.76 -20.84 -8.48
CA MET A 324 -17.09 -19.45 -8.79
C MET A 324 -16.39 -18.53 -7.80
N ILE A 325 -15.57 -17.61 -8.30
CA ILE A 325 -14.64 -16.81 -7.50
C ILE A 325 -14.98 -15.32 -7.60
N ALA A 326 -15.04 -14.68 -6.42
CA ALA A 326 -15.10 -13.23 -6.25
C ALA A 326 -14.14 -12.81 -5.11
N GLY A 327 -13.77 -11.54 -5.03
CA GLY A 327 -12.95 -10.99 -3.96
C GLY A 327 -11.65 -10.32 -4.41
N VAL A 328 -10.59 -10.45 -3.62
CA VAL A 328 -9.36 -9.65 -3.76
C VAL A 328 -8.09 -10.49 -3.54
N THR A 329 -6.93 -10.12 -4.08
CA THR A 329 -6.72 -9.17 -5.19
C THR A 329 -6.63 -9.90 -6.53
N ALA A 330 -7.02 -9.23 -7.62
CA ALA A 330 -6.92 -9.75 -8.98
C ALA A 330 -5.51 -10.29 -9.32
N SER A 331 -4.48 -9.51 -9.01
CA SER A 331 -3.05 -9.82 -9.27
C SER A 331 -2.43 -10.80 -8.27
N GLY A 332 -3.13 -11.12 -7.19
CA GLY A 332 -2.66 -11.96 -6.10
C GLY A 332 -3.54 -13.18 -5.92
N ALA A 333 -4.22 -13.26 -4.77
CA ALA A 333 -4.95 -14.43 -4.33
C ALA A 333 -5.98 -14.96 -5.35
N ILE A 334 -6.65 -14.06 -6.09
CA ILE A 334 -7.60 -14.45 -7.15
C ILE A 334 -6.89 -15.23 -8.26
N ARG A 335 -5.86 -14.65 -8.88
CA ARG A 335 -5.13 -15.28 -9.99
C ARG A 335 -4.51 -16.61 -9.60
N TYR A 336 -3.89 -16.68 -8.41
CA TYR A 336 -3.30 -17.93 -7.92
C TYR A 336 -4.36 -19.01 -7.71
N THR A 337 -5.50 -18.67 -7.10
CA THR A 337 -6.59 -19.62 -6.89
C THR A 337 -7.19 -20.09 -8.21
N VAL A 338 -7.39 -19.20 -9.17
CA VAL A 338 -7.90 -19.51 -10.52
C VAL A 338 -6.97 -20.47 -11.26
N MET A 339 -5.67 -20.19 -11.26
CA MET A 339 -4.68 -21.05 -11.93
C MET A 339 -4.58 -22.43 -11.28
N ASP A 340 -4.58 -22.50 -9.94
CA ASP A 340 -4.55 -23.79 -9.23
C ASP A 340 -5.82 -24.61 -9.47
N ALA A 341 -7.00 -23.96 -9.44
CA ALA A 341 -8.28 -24.60 -9.73
C ALA A 341 -8.27 -25.20 -11.15
N HIS A 342 -7.81 -24.42 -12.13
CA HIS A 342 -7.70 -24.85 -13.52
C HIS A 342 -6.75 -26.05 -13.67
N CYS A 343 -5.57 -25.99 -13.05
CA CYS A 343 -4.59 -27.08 -13.08
C CYS A 343 -5.11 -28.37 -12.43
N ARG A 344 -5.99 -28.25 -11.43
CA ARG A 344 -6.67 -29.38 -10.78
C ARG A 344 -7.89 -29.90 -11.55
N GLY A 345 -8.24 -29.26 -12.65
CA GLY A 345 -9.31 -29.71 -13.54
C GLY A 345 -10.71 -29.28 -13.12
N TYR A 346 -10.84 -28.31 -12.21
CA TYR A 346 -12.12 -27.65 -11.94
C TYR A 346 -12.48 -26.73 -13.11
N ASN A 347 -13.78 -26.61 -13.37
CA ASN A 347 -14.29 -25.46 -14.11
C ASN A 347 -14.13 -24.22 -13.24
N VAL A 348 -13.68 -23.11 -13.82
CA VAL A 348 -13.45 -21.87 -13.08
C VAL A 348 -14.30 -20.76 -13.66
N ILE A 349 -15.03 -20.07 -12.79
CA ILE A 349 -15.80 -18.87 -13.11
C ILE A 349 -15.26 -17.72 -12.26
N VAL A 350 -15.02 -16.56 -12.87
CA VAL A 350 -14.62 -15.33 -12.17
C VAL A 350 -15.69 -14.26 -12.36
N VAL A 351 -16.22 -13.71 -11.26
CA VAL A 351 -17.27 -12.68 -11.30
C VAL A 351 -16.63 -11.31 -11.40
N LYS A 352 -16.44 -10.82 -12.63
CA LYS A 352 -15.47 -9.77 -12.97
C LYS A 352 -15.71 -8.40 -12.32
N ASP A 353 -16.97 -8.08 -12.04
CA ASP A 353 -17.39 -6.85 -11.35
C ASP A 353 -17.48 -7.01 -9.81
N ALA A 354 -17.10 -8.17 -9.30
CA ALA A 354 -16.89 -8.48 -7.88
C ALA A 354 -15.41 -8.82 -7.61
N ILE A 355 -14.47 -8.27 -8.39
CA ILE A 355 -13.02 -8.37 -8.21
C ILE A 355 -12.42 -6.98 -8.03
N ALA A 356 -11.55 -6.82 -7.04
CA ALA A 356 -10.78 -5.60 -6.83
C ALA A 356 -9.27 -5.85 -6.74
N ASP A 357 -8.51 -4.76 -6.83
CA ASP A 357 -7.07 -4.69 -6.61
C ASP A 357 -6.72 -3.28 -6.08
N ARG A 358 -5.47 -3.05 -5.70
CA ARG A 358 -4.99 -1.76 -5.17
C ARG A 358 -4.22 -0.93 -6.19
N ILE A 359 -3.80 -1.54 -7.30
CA ILE A 359 -3.07 -0.87 -8.38
C ILE A 359 -3.98 -0.82 -9.61
N PRO A 360 -4.13 0.34 -10.25
CA PRO A 360 -4.97 0.42 -11.43
C PRO A 360 -4.38 -0.33 -12.63
N GLY A 361 -5.25 -0.70 -13.56
CA GLY A 361 -4.96 -1.68 -14.60
C GLY A 361 -4.88 -3.13 -14.11
N ALA A 362 -4.56 -3.38 -12.83
CA ALA A 362 -4.30 -4.74 -12.33
C ALA A 362 -5.49 -5.67 -12.47
N VAL A 363 -6.69 -5.18 -12.12
CA VAL A 363 -7.93 -5.94 -12.36
C VAL A 363 -8.05 -6.30 -13.84
N TYR A 364 -7.77 -5.36 -14.73
CA TYR A 364 -8.03 -5.51 -16.15
C TYR A 364 -7.13 -6.54 -16.84
N TRP A 365 -5.81 -6.42 -16.70
CA TRP A 365 -4.89 -7.35 -17.37
C TRP A 365 -4.99 -8.77 -16.79
N ASN A 366 -5.25 -8.91 -15.48
CA ASN A 366 -5.40 -10.23 -14.87
C ASN A 366 -6.72 -10.90 -15.29
N LEU A 367 -7.83 -10.16 -15.36
CA LEU A 367 -9.08 -10.71 -15.87
C LEU A 367 -8.96 -11.14 -17.34
N PHE A 368 -8.27 -10.34 -18.17
CA PHE A 368 -7.97 -10.72 -19.55
C PHE A 368 -7.19 -12.03 -19.61
N ASP A 369 -6.05 -12.13 -18.92
CA ASP A 369 -5.22 -13.34 -18.89
C ASP A 369 -6.01 -14.57 -18.43
N MET A 370 -6.83 -14.40 -17.39
CA MET A 370 -7.67 -15.46 -16.84
C MET A 370 -8.75 -15.90 -17.83
N GLU A 371 -9.41 -14.98 -18.51
CA GLU A 371 -10.45 -15.31 -19.50
C GLU A 371 -9.90 -16.05 -20.71
N MET A 372 -8.70 -15.69 -21.16
CA MET A 372 -8.11 -16.34 -22.32
C MET A 372 -7.63 -17.76 -22.03
N ASN A 373 -7.22 -18.05 -20.78
CA ASN A 373 -6.47 -19.28 -20.50
C ASN A 373 -7.07 -20.17 -19.41
N PHE A 374 -7.69 -19.61 -18.38
CA PHE A 374 -7.87 -20.31 -17.11
C PHE A 374 -9.32 -20.40 -16.62
N ALA A 375 -10.16 -19.41 -16.91
CA ALA A 375 -11.49 -19.28 -16.35
C ALA A 375 -12.48 -18.60 -17.31
N LYS A 376 -13.77 -18.79 -17.10
CA LYS A 376 -14.81 -18.00 -17.75
C LYS A 376 -15.09 -16.76 -16.88
N THR A 377 -15.15 -15.56 -17.47
CA THR A 377 -15.60 -14.38 -16.72
C THR A 377 -17.08 -14.09 -16.97
N MET A 378 -17.76 -13.53 -15.97
CA MET A 378 -19.15 -13.07 -16.08
C MET A 378 -19.42 -11.90 -15.13
N SER A 379 -20.50 -11.15 -15.39
CA SER A 379 -20.99 -10.13 -14.45
C SER A 379 -21.71 -10.76 -13.26
N THR A 380 -21.87 -9.97 -12.20
CA THR A 380 -22.62 -10.34 -11.00
C THR A 380 -24.05 -10.74 -11.34
N ASP A 381 -24.73 -10.01 -12.22
CA ASP A 381 -26.09 -10.34 -12.64
C ASP A 381 -26.19 -11.71 -13.33
N ASN A 382 -25.18 -12.07 -14.14
CA ASN A 382 -25.15 -13.38 -14.80
C ASN A 382 -24.76 -14.49 -13.82
N ALA A 383 -23.89 -14.20 -12.85
CA ALA A 383 -23.56 -15.13 -11.78
C ALA A 383 -24.80 -15.45 -10.93
N ILE A 384 -25.58 -14.42 -10.55
CA ILE A 384 -26.84 -14.58 -9.81
C ILE A 384 -27.84 -15.41 -10.61
N LYS A 385 -28.05 -15.11 -11.91
CA LYS A 385 -28.92 -15.92 -12.77
C LYS A 385 -28.50 -17.38 -12.84
N LEU A 386 -27.20 -17.66 -12.87
CA LEU A 386 -26.68 -19.03 -12.86
C LEU A 386 -26.93 -19.72 -11.51
N ILE A 387 -26.72 -19.01 -10.40
CA ILE A 387 -27.00 -19.50 -9.03
C ILE A 387 -28.49 -19.83 -8.87
N GLU A 388 -29.37 -18.94 -9.34
CA GLU A 388 -30.83 -19.08 -9.20
C GLU A 388 -31.40 -20.29 -9.95
N GLN A 389 -30.68 -20.83 -10.95
CA GLN A 389 -31.07 -22.09 -11.62
C GLN A 389 -31.02 -23.31 -10.69
N TYR A 390 -30.38 -23.19 -9.53
CA TYR A 390 -30.30 -24.23 -8.49
C TYR A 390 -31.33 -24.05 -7.37
N SER A 391 -32.27 -23.10 -7.50
CA SER A 391 -33.31 -22.82 -6.51
C SER A 391 -34.35 -23.92 -6.39
#